data_AF-A0A4Z1PJT8-F1
#
_entry.id   AF-A0A4Z1PJT8-F1
#
_cell.length_a   1.000
_cell.length_b   1.000
_cell.length_c   1.000
_cell.angle_alpha   90.00
_cell.angle_beta   90.00
_cell.angle_gamma   90.00
#
_symmetry.space_group_name_H-M   'P 1'
#
loop_
_entity.id
_entity.type
_entity.pdbx_description
1 polymer ?
#
loop_
_entity_poly.entity_id
_entity_poly.type
_entity_poly.pdbx_seq_one_letter_code
_entity_poly.pdbx_strand_id
1 'polypeptide(L)'
;MSQLLSHFTSVTDTPVPAGIRIAQVVGVTSAAYLSGYVANFSIVGVPSLARASPSAKAQTWQDMYNIGASTAPYLAIVSSISFGYLASTVPRTPELFKSNSSRTFYLHTLAAILVPVIVPYTVGIMKPTNDELHARADRYRLVAWDVKEDEELDNLLKKWTALNMTRSLFPLAAAVVGLWAVMS
;
A
#
# COMPACT_ATOMS: atom_id res chain seq x y z
N MET A 1 7.44 -20.48 50.73
CA MET A 1 7.93 -20.56 49.33
C MET A 1 6.83 -20.37 48.27
N SER A 2 5.53 -20.52 48.58
CA SER A 2 4.45 -20.29 47.58
C SER A 2 4.04 -18.82 47.39
N GLN A 3 4.17 -17.96 48.40
CA GLN A 3 3.84 -16.52 48.27
C GLN A 3 4.87 -15.70 47.47
N LEU A 4 6.11 -16.17 47.35
CA LEU A 4 7.15 -15.52 46.53
C LEU A 4 6.96 -15.80 45.03
N LEU A 5 6.33 -16.92 44.67
CA LEU A 5 6.05 -17.27 43.28
C LEU A 5 4.83 -16.53 42.72
N SER A 6 3.84 -16.20 43.56
CA SER A 6 2.66 -15.41 43.14
C SER A 6 2.97 -13.93 42.87
N HIS A 7 4.06 -13.40 43.44
CA HIS A 7 4.50 -12.04 43.12
C HIS A 7 5.32 -11.95 41.84
N PHE A 8 5.97 -13.03 41.43
CA PHE A 8 6.76 -13.06 40.18
C PHE A 8 5.89 -13.19 38.93
N THR A 9 4.70 -13.79 39.04
CA THR A 9 3.75 -13.92 37.93
C THR A 9 2.90 -12.68 37.67
N SER A 10 2.97 -11.65 38.53
CA SER A 10 2.13 -10.45 38.39
C SER A 10 2.76 -9.32 37.58
N VAL A 11 4.07 -9.33 37.34
CA VAL A 11 4.79 -8.20 36.74
C VAL A 11 4.84 -8.28 35.21
N THR A 12 4.63 -9.47 34.63
CA THR A 12 4.71 -9.71 33.18
C THR A 12 3.35 -9.76 32.48
N ASP A 13 2.24 -9.69 33.21
CA ASP A 13 0.90 -10.00 32.72
C ASP A 13 -0.02 -8.76 32.58
N THR A 14 0.52 -7.55 32.44
CA THR A 14 -0.34 -6.43 32.03
C THR A 14 -0.76 -6.64 30.58
N PRO A 15 -2.04 -6.93 30.29
CA PRO A 15 -2.47 -7.17 28.92
C PRO A 15 -2.24 -5.90 28.11
N VAL A 16 -1.70 -6.05 26.91
CA VAL A 16 -1.52 -4.93 25.96
C VAL A 16 -2.83 -4.12 25.89
N PRO A 17 -2.81 -2.79 26.02
CA PRO A 17 -4.02 -1.98 25.91
C PRO A 17 -4.82 -2.29 24.64
N ALA A 18 -6.15 -2.34 24.73
CA ALA A 18 -7.00 -2.69 23.59
C ALA A 18 -6.77 -1.77 22.38
N GLY A 19 -6.55 -0.48 22.61
CA GLY A 19 -6.24 0.49 21.56
C GLY A 19 -4.97 0.15 20.76
N ILE A 20 -3.93 -0.36 21.43
CA ILE A 20 -2.70 -0.81 20.76
C ILE A 20 -3.01 -2.03 19.88
N ARG A 21 -3.71 -3.05 20.41
CA ARG A 21 -4.07 -4.24 19.62
C ARG A 21 -4.92 -3.89 18.40
N ILE A 22 -5.89 -3.00 18.56
CA ILE A 22 -6.74 -2.53 17.45
C ILE A 22 -5.87 -1.85 16.39
N ALA A 23 -4.99 -0.93 16.78
CA ALA A 23 -4.11 -0.25 15.84
C ALA A 23 -3.14 -1.20 15.13
N GLN A 24 -2.63 -2.24 15.81
CA GLN A 24 -1.78 -3.27 15.21
C GLN A 24 -2.55 -4.03 14.11
N VAL A 25 -3.76 -4.51 14.42
CA VAL A 25 -4.60 -5.23 13.47
C VAL A 25 -4.98 -4.34 12.30
N VAL A 26 -5.50 -3.13 12.57
CA VAL A 26 -5.95 -2.19 11.52
C VAL A 26 -4.78 -1.76 10.64
N GLY A 27 -3.63 -1.41 11.21
CA GLY A 27 -2.46 -0.95 10.46
C GLY A 27 -1.94 -2.01 9.48
N VAL A 28 -1.73 -3.24 9.96
CA VAL A 28 -1.21 -4.35 9.15
C VAL A 28 -2.23 -4.80 8.10
N THR A 29 -3.48 -4.98 8.48
CA THR A 29 -4.53 -5.47 7.55
C THR A 29 -4.84 -4.46 6.46
N SER A 30 -4.95 -3.17 6.79
CA SER A 30 -5.19 -2.12 5.80
C SER A 30 -4.02 -1.95 4.83
N ALA A 31 -2.76 -2.06 5.31
CA ALA A 31 -1.57 -2.05 4.44
C ALA A 31 -1.55 -3.26 3.49
N ALA A 32 -1.74 -4.47 4.01
CA ALA A 32 -1.75 -5.69 3.21
C ALA A 32 -2.89 -5.66 2.17
N TYR A 33 -4.08 -5.25 2.59
CA TYR A 33 -5.23 -5.09 1.70
C TYR A 33 -4.97 -4.06 0.61
N LEU A 34 -4.43 -2.88 0.96
CA LEU A 34 -4.08 -1.84 -0.01
C LEU A 34 -3.07 -2.35 -1.04
N SER A 35 -2.08 -3.13 -0.62
CA SER A 35 -1.12 -3.76 -1.55
C SER A 35 -1.83 -4.67 -2.54
N GLY A 36 -2.63 -5.63 -2.06
CA GLY A 36 -3.38 -6.54 -2.91
C GLY A 36 -4.35 -5.81 -3.84
N TYR A 37 -5.06 -4.81 -3.31
CA TYR A 37 -5.97 -3.95 -4.06
C TYR A 37 -5.27 -3.23 -5.22
N VAL A 38 -4.12 -2.61 -4.96
CA VAL A 38 -3.32 -1.93 -5.99
C VAL A 38 -2.78 -2.92 -7.02
N ALA A 39 -2.23 -4.06 -6.56
CA ALA A 39 -1.68 -5.10 -7.43
C ALA A 39 -2.75 -5.74 -8.33
N ASN A 40 -3.98 -5.86 -7.86
CA ASN A 40 -5.08 -6.50 -8.59
C ASN A 40 -5.36 -5.84 -9.95
N PHE A 41 -5.23 -4.52 -10.06
CA PHE A 41 -5.37 -3.83 -11.36
C PHE A 41 -4.35 -4.32 -12.40
N SER A 42 -3.15 -4.71 -11.97
CA SER A 42 -2.08 -5.25 -12.82
C SER A 42 -2.23 -6.76 -13.05
N ILE A 43 -2.58 -7.54 -12.02
CA ILE A 43 -2.60 -9.01 -12.07
C ILE A 43 -3.87 -9.53 -12.78
N VAL A 44 -5.01 -8.88 -12.55
CA VAL A 44 -6.31 -9.31 -13.07
C VAL A 44 -6.87 -8.28 -14.04
N GLY A 45 -6.81 -7.00 -13.68
CA GLY A 45 -7.38 -5.89 -14.45
C GLY A 45 -6.85 -5.84 -15.89
N VAL A 46 -5.57 -5.52 -16.08
CA VAL A 46 -4.97 -5.40 -17.41
C VAL A 46 -5.10 -6.69 -18.25
N PRO A 47 -4.77 -7.90 -17.74
CA PRO A 47 -4.91 -9.13 -18.53
C PRO A 47 -6.35 -9.44 -18.97
N SER A 48 -7.36 -9.04 -18.19
CA SER A 48 -8.77 -9.23 -18.58
C SER A 48 -9.15 -8.49 -19.86
N LEU A 49 -8.37 -7.47 -20.25
CA LEU A 49 -8.57 -6.65 -21.43
C LEU A 49 -7.84 -7.18 -22.67
N ALA A 50 -7.17 -8.33 -22.59
CA ALA A 50 -6.31 -8.83 -23.68
C ALA A 50 -7.03 -8.95 -25.04
N ARG A 51 -8.34 -9.26 -25.03
CA ARG A 51 -9.17 -9.41 -26.23
C ARG A 51 -10.08 -8.21 -26.52
N ALA A 52 -10.01 -7.16 -25.70
CA ALA A 52 -10.81 -5.96 -25.89
C ALA A 52 -10.24 -5.10 -27.04
N SER A 53 -11.10 -4.30 -27.67
CA SER A 53 -10.66 -3.31 -28.66
C SER A 53 -9.72 -2.28 -28.01
N PRO A 54 -8.81 -1.64 -28.77
CA PRO A 54 -7.92 -0.60 -28.24
C PRO A 54 -8.66 0.50 -27.45
N SER A 55 -9.79 0.96 -27.98
CA SER A 55 -10.65 1.93 -27.30
C SER A 55 -11.15 1.41 -25.94
N ALA A 56 -11.66 0.19 -25.89
CA ALA A 56 -12.16 -0.41 -24.65
C ALA A 56 -11.02 -0.65 -23.64
N LYS A 57 -9.84 -1.08 -24.09
CA LYS A 57 -8.64 -1.23 -23.24
C LYS A 57 -8.27 0.09 -22.55
N ALA A 58 -8.11 1.17 -23.33
CA ALA A 58 -7.68 2.46 -22.81
C ALA A 58 -8.71 3.07 -21.84
N GLN A 59 -9.99 3.03 -22.19
CA GLN A 59 -11.06 3.57 -21.35
C GLN A 59 -11.23 2.76 -20.05
N THR A 60 -11.22 1.43 -20.13
CA THR A 60 -11.32 0.59 -18.93
C THR A 60 -10.11 0.77 -18.01
N TRP A 61 -8.90 0.94 -18.57
CA TRP A 61 -7.74 1.32 -17.78
C TRP A 61 -7.92 2.66 -17.06
N GLN A 62 -8.47 3.68 -17.75
CA GLN A 62 -8.71 4.99 -17.14
C GLN A 62 -9.75 4.89 -16.01
N ASP A 63 -10.78 4.08 -16.16
CA ASP A 63 -11.76 3.82 -15.10
C ASP A 63 -11.10 3.13 -13.89
N MET A 64 -10.28 2.10 -14.12
CA MET A 64 -9.49 1.45 -13.06
C MET A 64 -8.59 2.46 -12.33
N TYR A 65 -7.91 3.34 -13.08
CA TYR A 65 -7.09 4.40 -12.51
C TYR A 65 -7.90 5.34 -11.62
N ASN A 66 -9.05 5.83 -12.11
CA ASN A 66 -9.91 6.76 -11.38
C ASN A 66 -10.49 6.13 -10.11
N ILE A 67 -10.91 4.86 -10.17
CA ILE A 67 -11.34 4.10 -9.00
C ILE A 67 -10.20 3.99 -7.98
N GLY A 68 -8.99 3.65 -8.44
CA GLY A 68 -7.81 3.57 -7.57
C GLY A 68 -7.46 4.92 -6.94
N ALA A 69 -7.43 5.99 -7.73
CA ALA A 69 -7.08 7.34 -7.28
C ALA A 69 -8.08 7.90 -6.25
N SER A 70 -9.35 7.52 -6.35
CA SER A 70 -10.40 7.95 -5.41
C SER A 70 -10.51 7.10 -4.15
N THR A 71 -9.97 5.88 -4.12
CA THR A 71 -10.15 4.95 -2.99
C THR A 71 -8.85 4.63 -2.23
N ALA A 72 -7.73 4.43 -2.94
CA ALA A 72 -6.46 4.04 -2.34
C ALA A 72 -5.91 5.04 -1.29
N PRO A 73 -6.05 6.38 -1.44
CA PRO A 73 -5.57 7.32 -0.44
C PRO A 73 -6.23 7.13 0.94
N TYR A 74 -7.51 6.77 1.00
CA TYR A 74 -8.19 6.55 2.28
C TYR A 74 -7.62 5.35 3.03
N LEU A 75 -7.38 4.23 2.33
CA LEU A 75 -6.73 3.06 2.91
C LEU A 75 -5.30 3.37 3.37
N ALA A 76 -4.58 4.19 2.59
CA ALA A 76 -3.23 4.62 2.94
C ALA A 76 -3.21 5.44 4.24
N ILE A 77 -4.14 6.40 4.38
CA ILE A 77 -4.29 7.23 5.57
C ILE A 77 -4.61 6.37 6.80
N VAL A 78 -5.56 5.45 6.71
CA VAL A 78 -5.93 4.56 7.83
C VAL A 78 -4.73 3.77 8.34
N SER A 79 -3.94 3.19 7.42
CA SER A 79 -2.75 2.42 7.78
C SER A 79 -1.66 3.31 8.39
N SER A 80 -1.37 4.46 7.77
CA SER A 80 -0.37 5.42 8.27
C SER A 80 -0.69 5.95 9.65
N ILE A 81 -1.94 6.33 9.91
CA ILE A 81 -2.36 6.82 11.23
C ILE A 81 -2.20 5.70 12.27
N SER A 82 -2.58 4.47 11.93
CA SER A 82 -2.45 3.33 12.83
C SER A 82 -0.98 3.07 13.21
N PHE A 83 -0.07 3.03 12.23
CA PHE A 83 1.36 2.86 12.49
C PHE A 83 1.99 4.07 13.20
N GLY A 84 1.58 5.29 12.86
CA GLY A 84 2.03 6.50 13.53
C GLY A 84 1.60 6.53 15.00
N TYR A 85 0.37 6.11 15.30
CA TYR A 85 -0.12 5.94 16.66
C TYR A 85 0.73 4.90 17.41
N LEU A 86 0.96 3.72 16.82
CA LEU A 86 1.79 2.69 17.45
C LEU A 86 3.20 3.19 17.74
N ALA A 87 3.85 3.87 16.80
CA ALA A 87 5.15 4.50 17.03
C ALA A 87 5.10 5.51 18.20
N SER A 88 4.01 6.28 18.34
CA SER A 88 3.86 7.24 19.43
C SER A 88 3.72 6.61 20.83
N THR A 89 3.29 5.34 20.90
CA THR A 89 3.14 4.61 22.18
C THR A 89 4.46 4.04 22.72
N VAL A 90 5.52 4.04 21.91
CA VAL A 90 6.81 3.44 22.26
C VAL A 90 7.79 4.54 22.71
N PRO A 91 8.54 4.34 23.80
CA PRO A 91 9.55 5.30 24.24
C PRO A 91 10.59 5.57 23.14
N ARG A 92 10.83 6.86 22.88
CA ARG A 92 11.83 7.29 21.89
C ARG A 92 13.23 7.19 22.50
N THR A 93 14.09 6.40 21.86
CA THR A 93 15.51 6.31 22.22
C THR A 93 16.37 6.65 20.99
N PRO A 94 17.41 7.49 21.13
CA PRO A 94 18.25 7.89 20.01
C PRO A 94 19.09 6.74 19.42
N GLU A 95 19.22 5.63 20.14
CA GLU A 95 20.00 4.48 19.70
C GLU A 95 19.22 3.56 18.76
N LEU A 96 19.46 3.69 17.47
CA LEU A 96 18.85 2.86 16.42
C LEU A 96 19.04 1.36 16.69
N PHE A 97 17.93 0.63 16.82
CA PHE A 97 17.86 -0.84 16.88
C PHE A 97 18.61 -1.54 18.03
N LYS A 98 19.11 -0.79 19.01
CA LYS A 98 19.85 -1.37 20.16
C LYS A 98 18.96 -2.00 21.24
N SER A 99 17.70 -1.57 21.32
CA SER A 99 16.70 -2.12 22.24
C SER A 99 15.42 -2.50 21.49
N ASN A 100 14.59 -3.36 22.11
CA ASN A 100 13.30 -3.73 21.53
C ASN A 100 12.39 -2.51 21.35
N SER A 101 12.37 -1.59 22.33
CA SER A 101 11.61 -0.35 22.24
C SER A 101 12.10 0.53 21.07
N SER A 102 13.41 0.70 20.92
CA SER A 102 13.98 1.44 19.79
C SER A 102 13.56 0.83 18.44
N ARG A 103 13.75 -0.48 18.29
CA ARG A 103 13.39 -1.22 17.07
C ARG A 103 11.91 -1.05 16.74
N THR A 104 11.04 -1.27 17.72
CA THR A 104 9.58 -1.16 17.54
C THR A 104 9.17 0.24 17.09
N PHE A 105 9.75 1.29 17.70
CA PHE A 105 9.53 2.68 17.31
C PHE A 105 9.92 2.92 15.83
N TYR A 106 11.13 2.53 15.43
CA TYR A 106 11.64 2.78 14.08
C TYR A 106 10.89 1.95 13.02
N LEU A 107 10.54 0.71 13.32
CA LEU A 107 9.77 -0.13 12.38
C LEU A 107 8.35 0.42 12.17
N HIS A 108 7.64 0.81 13.24
CA HIS A 108 6.32 1.45 13.08
C HIS A 108 6.42 2.80 12.36
N THR A 109 7.45 3.60 12.64
CA THR A 109 7.69 4.85 11.91
C THR A 109 7.94 4.61 10.42
N LEU A 110 8.77 3.62 10.09
CA LEU A 110 9.05 3.23 8.71
C LEU A 110 7.77 2.74 8.00
N ALA A 111 6.96 1.91 8.66
CA ALA A 111 5.69 1.45 8.13
C ALA A 111 4.72 2.62 7.87
N ALA A 112 4.63 3.58 8.79
CA ALA A 112 3.79 4.78 8.64
C ALA A 112 4.18 5.64 7.43
N ILE A 113 5.46 5.64 7.06
CA ILE A 113 6.02 6.37 5.91
C ILE A 113 5.90 5.57 4.61
N LEU A 114 6.14 4.26 4.63
CA LEU A 114 6.13 3.43 3.43
C LEU A 114 4.77 3.43 2.73
N VAL A 115 3.66 3.43 3.47
CA VAL A 115 2.32 3.44 2.88
C VAL A 115 2.06 4.67 1.99
N PRO A 116 2.26 5.92 2.44
CA PRO A 116 1.94 7.12 1.66
C PRO A 116 2.96 7.40 0.55
N VAL A 117 4.13 6.73 0.55
CA VAL A 117 5.13 6.82 -0.55
C VAL A 117 4.53 6.45 -1.91
N ILE A 118 3.42 5.71 -1.96
CA ILE A 118 2.68 5.47 -3.21
C ILE A 118 2.33 6.76 -3.95
N VAL A 119 2.08 7.87 -3.24
CA VAL A 119 1.69 9.16 -3.84
C VAL A 119 2.87 9.82 -4.57
N PRO A 120 4.01 10.13 -3.91
CA PRO A 120 5.15 10.71 -4.61
C PRO A 120 5.74 9.75 -5.66
N TYR A 121 5.65 8.43 -5.48
CA TYR A 121 6.00 7.47 -6.53
C TYR A 121 5.10 7.62 -7.76
N THR A 122 3.78 7.78 -7.56
CA THR A 122 2.83 7.96 -8.67
C THR A 122 3.09 9.26 -9.42
N VAL A 123 3.27 10.37 -8.70
CA VAL A 123 3.50 11.69 -9.30
C VAL A 123 4.89 11.80 -9.94
N GLY A 124 5.92 11.24 -9.30
CA GLY A 124 7.30 11.36 -9.75
C GLY A 124 7.70 10.38 -10.85
N ILE A 125 7.19 9.13 -10.80
CA ILE A 125 7.65 8.05 -11.68
C ILE A 125 6.56 7.61 -12.66
N MET A 126 5.31 7.44 -12.20
CA MET A 126 4.25 6.91 -13.05
C MET A 126 3.58 7.96 -13.93
N LYS A 127 3.68 9.24 -13.57
CA LYS A 127 2.93 10.32 -14.22
C LYS A 127 3.08 10.35 -15.76
N PRO A 128 4.28 10.24 -16.36
CA PRO A 128 4.38 10.28 -17.83
C PRO A 128 3.60 9.15 -18.52
N THR A 129 3.62 7.95 -17.94
CA THR A 129 2.85 6.80 -18.48
C THR A 129 1.35 6.97 -18.24
N ASN A 130 0.95 7.49 -17.08
CA ASN A 130 -0.47 7.75 -16.79
C ASN A 130 -1.02 8.84 -17.73
N ASP A 131 -0.29 9.94 -17.92
CA ASP A 131 -0.71 11.06 -18.78
C ASP A 131 -0.94 10.59 -20.22
N GLU A 132 0.00 9.80 -20.77
CA GLU A 132 -0.14 9.25 -22.12
C GLU A 132 -1.36 8.33 -22.21
N LEU A 133 -1.52 7.38 -21.30
CA LEU A 133 -2.67 6.46 -21.29
C LEU A 133 -4.01 7.21 -21.16
N HIS A 134 -4.08 8.27 -20.36
CA HIS A 134 -5.25 9.15 -20.28
C HIS A 134 -5.50 9.85 -21.62
N ALA A 135 -4.47 10.44 -22.23
CA ALA A 135 -4.59 11.10 -23.52
C ALA A 135 -5.10 10.13 -24.59
N ARG A 136 -4.67 8.85 -24.58
CA ARG A 136 -5.20 7.82 -25.50
C ARG A 136 -6.67 7.54 -25.24
N ALA A 137 -7.04 7.30 -23.98
CA ALA A 137 -8.42 7.03 -23.60
C ALA A 137 -9.36 8.17 -24.06
N ASP A 138 -8.93 9.42 -23.86
CA ASP A 138 -9.70 10.61 -24.26
C ASP A 138 -9.79 10.76 -25.78
N ARG A 139 -8.70 10.50 -26.52
CA ARG A 139 -8.74 10.46 -28.00
C ARG A 139 -9.71 9.41 -28.51
N TYR A 140 -9.72 8.21 -27.93
CA TYR A 140 -10.63 7.14 -28.32
C TYR A 140 -12.10 7.49 -28.07
N ARG A 141 -12.42 8.35 -27.09
CA ARG A 141 -13.80 8.84 -26.91
C ARG A 141 -14.26 9.79 -28.01
N LEU A 142 -13.35 10.57 -28.57
CA LEU A 142 -13.66 11.60 -29.57
C LEU A 142 -13.70 11.04 -30.99
N VAL A 143 -12.86 10.04 -31.29
CA VAL A 143 -12.57 9.63 -32.68
C VAL A 143 -12.61 8.11 -32.81
N ALA A 144 -13.60 7.44 -32.21
CA ALA A 144 -13.74 5.97 -32.05
C ALA A 144 -13.83 5.11 -33.34
N TRP A 145 -13.14 5.48 -34.42
CA TRP A 145 -13.16 4.79 -35.71
C TRP A 145 -12.05 3.74 -35.77
N ASP A 146 -12.43 2.51 -36.14
CA ASP A 146 -11.70 1.43 -36.83
C ASP A 146 -10.21 1.14 -36.49
N VAL A 147 -9.69 1.59 -35.34
CA VAL A 147 -8.36 1.17 -34.86
C VAL A 147 -8.46 -0.27 -34.38
N LYS A 148 -8.05 -1.20 -35.24
CA LYS A 148 -8.03 -2.63 -34.94
C LYS A 148 -6.91 -3.01 -33.99
N GLU A 149 -5.77 -2.32 -34.06
CA GLU A 149 -4.57 -2.60 -33.27
C GLU A 149 -3.88 -1.30 -32.85
N ASP A 150 -3.33 -1.28 -31.63
CA ASP A 150 -2.54 -0.18 -31.08
C ASP A 150 -1.42 -0.77 -30.22
N GLU A 151 -0.30 -1.11 -30.85
CA GLU A 151 0.85 -1.74 -30.19
C GLU A 151 1.44 -0.85 -29.09
N GLU A 152 1.42 0.47 -29.30
CA GLU A 152 1.95 1.43 -28.33
C GLU A 152 1.07 1.49 -27.08
N LEU A 153 -0.26 1.40 -27.21
CA LEU A 153 -1.15 1.21 -26.06
C LEU A 153 -0.80 -0.06 -25.27
N ASP A 154 -0.58 -1.18 -25.96
CA ASP A 154 -0.22 -2.44 -25.30
C ASP A 154 1.15 -2.34 -24.59
N ASN A 155 2.13 -1.64 -25.17
CA ASN A 155 3.42 -1.37 -24.53
C ASN A 155 3.29 -0.45 -23.30
N LEU A 156 2.46 0.58 -23.39
CA LEU A 156 2.14 1.46 -22.26
C LEU A 156 1.45 0.70 -21.13
N LEU A 157 0.48 -0.18 -21.43
CA LEU A 157 -0.18 -1.02 -20.44
C LEU A 157 0.79 -1.99 -19.77
N LYS A 158 1.72 -2.61 -20.52
CA LYS A 158 2.79 -3.45 -19.96
C LYS A 158 3.70 -2.64 -19.02
N LYS A 159 4.15 -1.45 -19.45
CA LYS A 159 4.97 -0.56 -18.62
C LYS A 159 4.23 -0.12 -17.35
N TRP A 160 2.98 0.30 -17.50
CA TRP A 160 2.13 0.68 -16.38
C TRP A 160 1.93 -0.46 -15.41
N THR A 161 1.72 -1.68 -15.92
CA THR A 161 1.58 -2.91 -15.11
C THR A 161 2.79 -3.11 -14.21
N ALA A 162 4.01 -3.02 -14.77
CA ALA A 162 5.25 -3.17 -14.01
C ALA A 162 5.44 -2.06 -12.95
N LEU A 163 5.15 -0.81 -13.31
CA LEU A 163 5.21 0.33 -12.38
C LEU A 163 4.18 0.20 -11.26
N ASN A 164 2.95 -0.18 -11.58
CA ASN A 164 1.88 -0.35 -10.60
C ASN A 164 2.13 -1.56 -9.68
N MET A 165 2.74 -2.64 -10.19
CA MET A 165 3.24 -3.72 -9.34
C MET A 165 4.30 -3.23 -8.37
N THR A 166 5.26 -2.42 -8.83
CA THR A 166 6.26 -1.79 -7.96
C THR A 166 5.59 -0.91 -6.89
N ARG A 167 4.59 -0.11 -7.29
CA ARG A 167 3.79 0.71 -6.36
C ARG A 167 3.12 -0.13 -5.27
N SER A 168 2.64 -1.33 -5.60
CA SER A 168 2.01 -2.24 -4.63
C SER A 168 2.98 -2.78 -3.58
N LEU A 169 4.29 -2.76 -3.84
CA LEU A 169 5.32 -3.25 -2.91
C LEU A 169 5.53 -2.33 -1.71
N PHE A 170 5.25 -1.03 -1.84
CA PHE A 170 5.37 -0.09 -0.72
C PHE A 170 4.42 -0.42 0.45
N PRO A 171 3.09 -0.55 0.25
CA PRO A 171 2.20 -0.97 1.32
C PRO A 171 2.44 -2.43 1.75
N LEU A 172 2.95 -3.31 0.88
CA LEU A 172 3.36 -4.67 1.28
C LEU A 172 4.53 -4.63 2.26
N ALA A 173 5.57 -3.86 1.94
CA ALA A 173 6.73 -3.66 2.81
C ALA A 173 6.31 -3.05 4.15
N ALA A 174 5.38 -2.08 4.13
CA ALA A 174 4.80 -1.53 5.36
C ALA A 174 4.08 -2.58 6.20
N ALA A 175 3.30 -3.47 5.58
CA ALA A 175 2.63 -4.56 6.29
C ALA A 175 3.63 -5.53 6.93
N VAL A 176 4.68 -5.93 6.21
CA VAL A 176 5.73 -6.84 6.71
C VAL A 176 6.52 -6.20 7.84
N VAL A 177 6.99 -4.97 7.66
CA VAL A 177 7.74 -4.22 8.69
C VAL A 177 6.88 -3.95 9.91
N GLY A 178 5.61 -3.57 9.71
CA GLY A 178 4.64 -3.34 10.78
C GLY A 178 4.36 -4.62 11.56
N LEU A 179 4.20 -5.76 10.88
CA LEU A 179 4.03 -7.07 11.53
C LEU A 179 5.28 -7.47 12.32
N TRP A 180 6.47 -7.22 11.78
CA TRP A 180 7.71 -7.46 12.52
C TRP A 180 7.76 -6.61 13.80
N ALA A 181 7.40 -5.33 13.74
CA ALA A 181 7.34 -4.48 14.92
C ALA A 181 6.40 -5.03 16.01
N VAL A 182 5.27 -5.62 15.62
CA VAL A 182 4.31 -6.25 16.55
C VAL A 182 4.90 -7.49 17.23
N MET A 183 5.81 -8.20 16.56
CA MET A 183 6.42 -9.44 17.06
C MET A 183 7.74 -9.22 17.80
N SER A 184 8.26 -7.99 17.85
CA SER A 184 9.60 -7.68 18.38
C SER A 184 9.65 -7.24 19.85
#